data_AF-K1S9U6-F1
#
_entry.id   AF-K1S9U6-F1
#
_cell.length_a   1.000
_cell.length_b   1.000
_cell.length_c   1.000
_cell.angle_alpha   90.00
_cell.angle_beta   90.00
_cell.angle_gamma   90.00
#
_symmetry.space_group_name_H-M   'P 1'
#
loop_
_entity.id
_entity.type
_entity.pdbx_description
1 polymer ?
#
loop_
_entity_poly.entity_id
_entity_poly.type
_entity_poly.pdbx_seq_one_letter_code
_entity_poly.pdbx_strand_id
1 'polypeptide(L)'
;SKQGYEISVVGESENTARYAGINVSRVMIRTMLLSGAICGLCGFLVVAGKDQTISTTSAGGNGFTAIIVAWLAKFNTFYMMLISFLLIFLDRGASEIASAYSLNEYAADIITGIILFFILGSEFFINYRLVWRGHHDGKEGK
;
A
#
# COMPACT_ATOMS: atom_id res chain seq x y z
N SER A 1 -18.99 2.87 -17.61
CA SER A 1 -20.00 2.31 -16.69
C SER A 1 -20.51 3.41 -15.79
N LYS A 2 -21.83 3.63 -15.67
CA LYS A 2 -22.41 4.72 -14.84
C LYS A 2 -21.97 4.64 -13.37
N GLN A 3 -21.83 3.42 -12.83
CA GLN A 3 -21.48 3.21 -11.43
C GLN A 3 -20.03 3.61 -11.10
N GLY A 4 -19.07 3.34 -11.99
CA GLY A 4 -17.67 3.75 -11.79
C GLY A 4 -17.47 5.26 -11.87
N TYR A 5 -18.28 5.94 -12.70
CA TYR A 5 -18.30 7.40 -12.78
C TYR A 5 -18.89 8.02 -11.52
N GLU A 6 -20.01 7.49 -11.01
CA GLU A 6 -20.59 7.94 -9.74
C GLU A 6 -19.62 7.78 -8.57
N ILE A 7 -18.85 6.70 -8.51
CA ILE A 7 -17.84 6.47 -7.46
C ILE A 7 -16.66 7.44 -7.59
N SER A 8 -16.15 7.67 -8.81
CA SER A 8 -15.01 8.60 -9.02
C SER A 8 -15.38 10.04 -8.70
N VAL A 9 -16.58 10.50 -9.11
CA VAL A 9 -17.06 11.86 -8.84
C VAL A 9 -17.34 12.07 -7.36
N VAL A 10 -17.88 11.07 -6.66
CA VAL A 10 -18.03 11.10 -5.19
C VAL A 10 -16.67 11.10 -4.48
N GLY A 11 -15.68 10.39 -5.02
CA GLY A 11 -14.32 10.34 -4.47
C GLY A 11 -13.55 11.65 -4.63
N GLU A 12 -13.84 12.44 -5.66
CA GLU A 12 -13.16 13.72 -5.92
C GLU A 12 -13.75 14.88 -5.09
N SER A 13 -15.08 14.95 -4.97
CA SER A 13 -15.74 15.90 -4.05
C SER A 13 -17.23 15.56 -3.86
N GLU A 14 -17.64 15.39 -2.60
CA GLU A 14 -19.04 15.19 -2.22
C GLU A 14 -19.94 16.35 -2.69
N ASN A 15 -19.41 17.58 -2.69
CA ASN A 15 -20.16 18.76 -3.12
C ASN A 15 -20.43 18.73 -4.64
N THR A 16 -19.48 18.24 -5.43
CA THR A 16 -19.62 18.09 -6.89
C THR A 16 -20.58 16.96 -7.24
N ALA A 17 -20.54 15.85 -6.51
CA ALA A 17 -21.45 14.74 -6.70
C ALA A 17 -22.92 15.12 -6.38
N ARG A 18 -23.14 15.92 -5.34
CA ARG A 18 -24.47 16.43 -4.99
C ARG A 18 -25.01 17.40 -6.03
N TYR A 19 -24.14 18.20 -6.64
CA TYR A 19 -24.49 19.10 -7.74
C TYR A 19 -24.83 18.34 -9.04
N ALA A 20 -24.21 17.19 -9.28
CA ALA A 20 -24.50 16.32 -10.42
C ALA A 20 -25.78 15.47 -10.27
N GLY A 21 -26.55 15.66 -9.18
CA GLY A 21 -27.78 14.90 -8.93
C GLY A 21 -27.56 13.45 -8.46
N ILE A 22 -26.33 13.12 -8.04
CA ILE A 22 -25.97 11.77 -7.59
C ILE A 22 -26.32 11.62 -6.10
N ASN A 23 -27.00 10.54 -5.75
CA ASN A 23 -27.29 10.19 -4.36
C ASN A 23 -26.04 9.66 -3.65
N VAL A 24 -25.21 10.58 -3.13
CA VAL A 24 -23.92 10.30 -2.47
C VAL A 24 -24.05 9.22 -1.37
N SER A 25 -25.06 9.32 -0.50
CA SER A 25 -25.24 8.36 0.61
C SER A 25 -25.45 6.92 0.13
N ARG A 26 -26.17 6.71 -0.98
CA ARG A 26 -26.41 5.35 -1.51
C ARG A 26 -25.16 4.78 -2.17
N VAL A 27 -24.39 5.61 -2.88
CA VAL A 27 -23.12 5.21 -3.48
C VAL A 27 -22.12 4.87 -2.38
N MET A 28 -22.00 5.71 -1.36
CA MET A 28 -21.10 5.51 -0.23
C MET A 28 -21.39 4.20 0.53
N ILE A 29 -22.65 3.96 0.91
CA ILE A 29 -23.04 2.72 1.62
C ILE A 29 -22.75 1.48 0.77
N ARG A 30 -23.06 1.51 -0.54
CA ARG A 30 -22.77 0.39 -1.44
C ARG A 30 -21.28 0.12 -1.56
N THR A 31 -20.46 1.17 -1.73
CA THR A 31 -19.01 1.05 -1.84
C THR A 31 -18.39 0.55 -0.53
N MET A 32 -18.84 1.05 0.62
CA MET A 32 -18.39 0.55 1.94
C MET A 32 -18.76 -0.91 2.16
N LEU A 33 -19.99 -1.32 1.84
CA LEU A 33 -20.41 -2.72 1.96
C LEU A 33 -19.56 -3.64 1.07
N LEU A 34 -19.30 -3.23 -0.17
CA LEU A 34 -18.47 -4.02 -1.08
C LEU A 34 -17.02 -4.14 -0.59
N SER A 35 -16.41 -3.02 -0.19
CA SER A 35 -15.03 -3.00 0.30
C SER A 35 -14.90 -3.77 1.62
N GLY A 36 -15.84 -3.60 2.54
CA GLY A 36 -15.89 -4.32 3.81
C GLY A 36 -16.06 -5.83 3.62
N ALA A 37 -16.92 -6.25 2.69
CA ALA A 37 -17.09 -7.66 2.36
C ALA A 37 -15.79 -8.29 1.80
N ILE A 38 -15.09 -7.59 0.91
CA ILE A 38 -13.81 -8.05 0.35
C ILE A 38 -12.73 -8.13 1.44
N CYS A 39 -12.58 -7.07 2.24
CA CYS A 39 -11.60 -7.04 3.33
C CYS A 39 -11.87 -8.14 4.37
N GLY A 40 -13.14 -8.34 4.75
CA GLY A 40 -13.54 -9.40 5.67
C GLY A 40 -13.26 -10.80 5.12
N LEU A 41 -13.53 -11.03 3.83
CA LEU A 41 -13.27 -12.31 3.18
C LEU A 41 -11.76 -12.59 3.09
N CYS A 42 -10.94 -11.59 2.76
CA CYS A 42 -9.48 -11.71 2.81
C CYS A 42 -8.99 -12.06 4.22
N GLY A 43 -9.46 -11.36 5.26
CA GLY A 43 -9.10 -11.65 6.65
C GLY A 43 -9.50 -13.06 7.07
N PHE A 44 -10.71 -13.49 6.70
CA PHE A 44 -11.19 -14.85 6.95
C PHE A 44 -10.30 -15.91 6.28
N LEU A 45 -9.91 -15.71 5.02
CA LEU A 45 -9.01 -16.62 4.30
C LEU A 45 -7.63 -16.75 4.96
N VAL A 46 -7.08 -15.64 5.45
CA VAL A 46 -5.77 -15.65 6.13
C VAL A 46 -5.85 -16.44 7.43
N VAL A 47 -6.88 -16.21 8.25
CA VAL A 47 -7.04 -16.90 9.55
C VAL A 47 -7.39 -18.37 9.36
N ALA A 48 -8.32 -18.68 8.46
CA ALA A 48 -8.75 -20.05 8.18
C ALA A 48 -7.65 -20.89 7.51
N GLY A 49 -6.80 -20.26 6.70
CA GLY A 49 -5.75 -20.93 5.95
C GLY A 49 -4.43 -21.09 6.69
N LYS A 50 -3.91 -20.03 7.32
CA LYS A 50 -2.52 -20.03 7.81
C LYS A 50 -2.36 -20.58 9.23
N ASP A 51 -3.17 -20.12 10.17
CA ASP A 51 -2.81 -20.31 11.58
C ASP A 51 -3.58 -21.44 12.27
N GLN A 52 -4.75 -21.88 11.77
CA GLN A 52 -5.64 -22.92 12.38
C GLN A 52 -5.92 -22.76 13.91
N THR A 53 -5.38 -21.72 14.54
CA THR A 53 -5.46 -21.33 15.94
C THR A 53 -5.36 -19.80 15.97
N ILE A 54 -6.08 -19.17 16.88
CA ILE A 54 -6.04 -17.71 17.05
C ILE A 54 -4.74 -17.36 17.80
N SER A 55 -3.63 -17.26 17.07
CA SER A 55 -2.36 -16.75 17.61
C SER A 55 -2.25 -15.25 17.37
N THR A 56 -1.66 -14.54 18.33
CA THR A 56 -1.35 -13.09 18.25
C THR A 56 -0.49 -12.70 17.04
N THR A 57 0.13 -13.68 16.39
CA THR A 57 0.96 -13.54 15.19
C THR A 57 0.17 -13.56 13.87
N SER A 58 -1.13 -13.86 13.83
CA SER A 58 -1.89 -13.90 12.56
C SER A 58 -1.85 -12.60 11.77
N ALA A 59 -1.81 -11.46 12.45
CA ALA A 59 -1.65 -10.16 11.81
C ALA A 59 -0.17 -9.81 11.53
N GLY A 60 0.76 -10.28 12.38
CA GLY A 60 2.21 -10.33 12.13
C GLY A 60 2.86 -9.11 11.45
N GLY A 61 2.38 -7.89 11.70
CA GLY A 61 2.90 -6.69 11.04
C GLY A 61 2.55 -6.52 9.55
N ASN A 62 1.86 -7.47 8.93
CA ASN A 62 1.51 -7.43 7.50
C ASN A 62 0.73 -6.17 7.09
N GLY A 63 -0.10 -5.64 8.00
CA GLY A 63 -0.82 -4.38 7.78
C GLY A 63 0.11 -3.16 7.68
N PHE A 64 1.18 -3.11 8.47
CA PHE A 64 2.16 -2.01 8.41
C PHE A 64 2.92 -2.05 7.08
N THR A 65 3.38 -3.24 6.67
CA THR A 65 4.00 -3.45 5.37
C THR A 65 3.05 -3.09 4.22
N ALA A 66 1.76 -3.43 4.33
CA ALA A 66 0.76 -3.10 3.31
C ALA A 66 0.55 -1.58 3.14
N ILE A 67 0.60 -0.79 4.22
CA ILE A 67 0.50 0.68 4.15
C ILE A 67 1.68 1.26 3.36
N ILE A 68 2.89 0.76 3.63
CA ILE A 68 4.12 1.19 2.95
C ILE A 68 4.03 0.89 1.45
N VAL A 69 3.59 -0.32 1.09
CA VAL A 69 3.42 -0.73 -0.30
C VAL A 69 2.36 0.11 -1.01
N ALA A 70 1.24 0.40 -0.35
CA ALA A 70 0.19 1.25 -0.92
C ALA A 70 0.70 2.66 -1.23
N TRP A 71 1.53 3.22 -0.36
CA TRP A 71 2.14 4.52 -0.54
C TRP A 71 3.16 4.52 -1.70
N LEU A 72 4.04 3.51 -1.74
CA LEU A 72 5.04 3.37 -2.78
C LEU A 72 4.40 3.16 -4.16
N ALA A 73 3.26 2.47 -4.24
CA ALA A 73 2.51 2.27 -5.48
C ALA A 73 1.69 3.50 -5.93
N LYS A 74 1.67 4.61 -5.18
CA LYS A 74 0.88 5.83 -5.48
C LYS A 74 -0.59 5.53 -5.83
N PHE A 75 -1.21 4.58 -5.11
CA PHE A 75 -2.58 4.10 -5.37
C PHE A 75 -2.83 3.50 -6.77
N ASN A 76 -1.80 3.16 -7.53
CA ASN A 76 -1.97 2.44 -8.78
C ASN A 76 -1.95 0.92 -8.52
N THR A 77 -3.11 0.30 -8.74
CA THR A 77 -3.36 -1.12 -8.46
C THR A 77 -2.38 -2.08 -9.14
N PHE A 78 -1.90 -1.75 -10.35
CA PHE A 78 -0.99 -2.63 -11.09
C PHE A 78 0.39 -2.70 -10.43
N TYR A 79 0.95 -1.53 -10.07
CA TYR A 79 2.23 -1.48 -9.35
C TYR A 79 2.11 -2.06 -7.94
N MET A 80 0.98 -1.85 -7.26
CA MET A 80 0.72 -2.40 -5.93
C MET A 80 0.80 -3.94 -5.90
N MET A 81 0.27 -4.61 -6.92
CA MET A 81 0.35 -6.07 -7.04
C MET A 81 1.80 -6.55 -7.25
N LEU A 82 2.55 -5.88 -8.11
CA LEU A 82 3.95 -6.25 -8.41
C LEU A 82 4.86 -6.06 -7.19
N ILE A 83 4.74 -4.92 -6.50
CA ILE A 83 5.57 -4.57 -5.34
C ILE A 83 5.27 -5.49 -4.15
N SER A 84 3.98 -5.71 -3.84
CA SER A 84 3.60 -6.60 -2.73
C SER A 84 4.10 -8.02 -2.97
N PHE A 85 3.96 -8.54 -4.20
CA PHE A 85 4.47 -9.85 -4.57
C PHE A 85 6.00 -9.95 -4.38
N LEU A 86 6.77 -8.98 -4.89
CA LEU A 86 8.23 -8.97 -4.76
C LEU A 86 8.66 -8.93 -3.28
N LEU A 87 8.03 -8.07 -2.47
CA LEU A 87 8.40 -7.92 -1.06
C LEU A 87 8.08 -9.17 -0.26
N ILE A 88 6.90 -9.77 -0.46
CA ILE A 88 6.52 -11.01 0.25
C ILE A 88 7.41 -12.17 -0.19
N PHE A 89 7.74 -12.26 -1.49
CA PHE A 89 8.65 -13.26 -2.01
C PHE A 89 10.04 -13.14 -1.37
N LEU A 90 10.57 -11.93 -1.27
CA LEU A 90 11.88 -11.65 -0.69
C LEU A 90 11.91 -11.87 0.83
N ASP A 91 10.85 -11.47 1.54
CA ASP A 91 10.69 -11.71 2.97
C ASP A 91 10.68 -13.20 3.30
N ARG A 92 9.89 -14.00 2.55
CA ARG A 92 9.90 -15.46 2.71
C ARG A 92 11.22 -16.08 2.32
N GLY A 93 11.87 -15.60 1.27
CA GLY A 93 13.21 -16.02 0.91
C GLY A 93 14.25 -15.75 2.01
N ALA A 94 14.20 -14.57 2.63
CA ALA A 94 15.10 -14.19 3.73
C ALA A 94 14.82 -15.04 4.99
N SER A 95 13.56 -15.28 5.31
CA SER A 95 13.14 -16.13 6.44
C SER A 95 13.59 -17.58 6.28
N GLU A 96 13.49 -18.16 5.08
CA GLU A 96 13.96 -19.53 4.81
C GLU A 96 15.49 -19.64 4.96
N ILE A 97 16.23 -18.65 4.48
CA ILE A 97 17.69 -18.60 4.64
C ILE A 97 18.06 -18.46 6.13
N ALA A 98 17.38 -17.60 6.88
CA ALA A 98 17.63 -17.44 8.31
C ALA A 98 17.36 -18.73 9.10
N SER A 99 16.28 -19.45 8.76
CA SER A 99 15.96 -20.76 9.34
C SER A 99 17.00 -21.82 9.01
N ALA A 100 17.49 -21.88 7.77
CA ALA A 100 18.54 -22.84 7.36
C ALA A 100 19.87 -22.65 8.11
N TYR A 101 20.20 -21.41 8.49
CA TYR A 101 21.41 -21.08 9.27
C TYR A 101 21.20 -21.07 10.79
N SER A 102 20.03 -21.52 11.28
CA SER A 102 19.71 -21.58 12.72
C SER A 102 19.79 -20.21 13.43
N LEU A 103 19.49 -19.12 12.73
CA LEU A 103 19.51 -17.76 13.29
C LEU A 103 18.15 -17.42 13.88
N ASN A 104 18.16 -16.68 15.00
CA ASN A 104 16.96 -16.21 15.70
C ASN A 104 16.05 -15.41 14.75
N GLU A 105 14.72 -15.58 14.81
CA GLU A 105 13.73 -14.96 13.89
C GLU A 105 13.92 -13.45 13.71
N TYR A 106 14.41 -12.76 14.75
CA TYR A 106 14.75 -11.34 14.71
C TYR A 106 15.80 -10.95 13.64
N ALA A 107 16.70 -11.86 13.25
CA ALA A 107 17.68 -11.59 12.21
C ALA A 107 17.00 -11.47 10.83
N ALA A 108 15.96 -12.27 10.56
CA ALA A 108 15.19 -12.19 9.33
C ALA A 108 14.44 -10.85 9.25
N ASP A 109 13.77 -10.45 10.33
CA ASP A 109 13.06 -9.17 10.41
C ASP A 109 13.98 -7.96 10.16
N ILE A 110 15.20 -7.98 10.72
CA ILE A 110 16.19 -6.92 10.49
C ILE A 110 16.62 -6.87 9.02
N ILE A 111 16.86 -8.03 8.39
CA ILE A 111 17.26 -8.10 6.98
C ILE A 111 16.12 -7.60 6.08
N THR A 112 14.88 -8.06 6.29
CA THR A 112 13.71 -7.58 5.56
C THR A 112 13.53 -6.06 5.76
N GLY A 113 13.72 -5.55 6.98
CA GLY A 113 13.67 -4.12 7.27
C GLY A 113 14.71 -3.29 6.52
N ILE A 114 15.96 -3.78 6.45
CA ILE A 114 17.04 -3.12 5.68
C ILE A 114 16.71 -3.12 4.20
N ILE A 115 16.26 -4.26 3.65
CA ILE A 115 15.82 -4.38 2.26
C ILE A 115 14.71 -3.37 1.96
N LEU A 116 13.70 -3.30 2.82
CA LEU A 116 12.59 -2.37 2.68
C LEU A 116 13.07 -0.91 2.71
N PHE A 117 14.01 -0.58 3.60
CA PHE A 117 14.62 0.75 3.67
C PHE A 117 15.36 1.12 2.37
N PHE A 118 16.15 0.20 1.81
CA PHE A 118 16.83 0.41 0.53
C PHE A 118 15.86 0.55 -0.64
N ILE A 119 14.80 -0.26 -0.69
CA ILE A 119 13.75 -0.16 -1.72
C ILE A 119 13.05 1.19 -1.64
N LEU A 120 12.63 1.61 -0.44
CA LEU A 120 12.00 2.91 -0.21
C LEU A 120 12.92 4.06 -0.60
N GLY A 121 14.20 3.99 -0.23
CA GLY A 121 15.20 4.99 -0.60
C GLY A 121 15.43 5.08 -2.11
N SER A 122 15.48 3.93 -2.80
CA SER A 122 15.66 3.89 -4.26
C SER A 122 14.43 4.40 -5.01
N GLU A 123 13.22 4.02 -4.57
CA GLU A 123 11.97 4.52 -5.16
C GLU A 123 11.82 6.03 -4.97
N PHE A 124 12.13 6.54 -3.78
CA PHE A 124 12.18 7.98 -3.54
C PHE A 124 13.14 8.69 -4.53
N PHE A 125 14.31 8.11 -4.80
CA PHE A 125 15.28 8.70 -5.73
C PHE A 125 14.85 8.66 -7.21
N ILE A 126 14.08 7.64 -7.60
CA ILE A 126 13.61 7.46 -8.99
C ILE A 126 12.34 8.28 -9.27
N ASN A 127 11.39 8.32 -8.33
CA ASN A 127 10.11 9.03 -8.50
C ASN A 127 10.25 10.55 -8.26
N TYR A 128 11.14 10.98 -7.36
CA TYR A 128 11.44 12.40 -7.17
C TYR A 128 12.52 12.79 -8.18
N ARG A 129 12.11 13.24 -9.36
CA ARG A 129 13.00 13.99 -10.26
C ARG A 129 13.53 15.18 -9.44
N LEU A 130 14.78 15.11 -9.05
CA LEU A 130 15.49 16.15 -8.32
C LEU A 130 15.58 17.35 -9.27
N VAL A 131 14.54 18.18 -9.29
CA VAL A 131 14.54 19.45 -10.00
C VAL A 131 15.45 20.35 -9.16
N TRP A 132 16.73 20.32 -9.49
CA TRP A 132 17.67 21.36 -9.09
C TRP A 132 17.12 22.64 -9.69
N ARG A 133 16.42 23.44 -8.89
CA ARG A 133 15.92 24.75 -9.30
C ARG A 133 17.15 25.63 -9.42
N GLY A 134 17.75 25.58 -10.61
CA GLY A 134 18.90 26.38 -10.98
C GLY A 134 18.64 27.84 -10.63
N HIS A 135 19.57 28.40 -9.88
CA HIS A 135 19.68 29.80 -9.53
C HIS A 135 19.57 30.66 -10.80
N HIS A 136 18.43 31.34 -10.98
CA HIS A 136 18.27 32.33 -12.03
C HIS A 136 18.69 33.68 -11.45
N ASP A 137 19.86 34.12 -11.91
CA ASP A 137 20.42 35.45 -11.71
C ASP A 137 19.45 36.51 -12.26
N GLY A 138 19.29 37.59 -11.51
CA GLY A 138 18.31 38.65 -11.73
C GLY A 138 18.72 39.90 -10.96
N LYS A 139 19.83 40.48 -11.38
CA LYS A 139 20.23 41.84 -11.00
C LYS A 139 19.21 42.85 -11.52
N GLU A 140 18.41 43.42 -10.64
CA GLU A 140 17.82 44.76 -10.83
C GLU A 140 17.85 45.50 -9.49
N GLY A 141 18.57 46.62 -9.47
CA GLY A 141 18.65 47.47 -8.29
C GLY A 141 19.84 48.42 -8.26
N LYS A 142 20.10 49.16 -9.34
CA LYS A 142 20.51 50.58 -9.34
C LYS A 142 20.10 51.22 -10.65
#